data_AF-A0A9E3T476-F1
#
_entry.id   AF-A0A9E3T476-F1
#
_cell.length_a   1.000
_cell.length_b   1.000
_cell.length_c   1.000
_cell.angle_alpha   90.00
_cell.angle_beta   90.00
_cell.angle_gamma   90.00
#
_symmetry.space_group_name_H-M   'P 1'
#
loop_
_entity.id
_entity.type
_entity.pdbx_description
1 polymer ?
#
loop_
_entity_poly.entity_id
_entity_poly.type
_entity_poly.pdbx_seq_one_letter_code
_entity_poly.pdbx_strand_id
1 'polypeptide(L)'
;HFTASGAVVGSERSIMLGRDVTVALSALADPRWDYVALGHVHKHQNLTRGRAEVPPVVYSGSMERIDFGEEGDPKGFCWVEVRRGAAQWSFIPVDARPLVTLRADLREESDPTRALLTQIQKHDLSGAVVRLIIQVTPENESRLSEGVIRDALRQADVYHIAGLRKEVEQPDRARLGGSPEGLTPEQLLERYLLSKETPLDRRVQLVEAARTVFDQVASSSAGEGD
;
A
#
# COMPACT_ATOMS: atom_id res chain seq x y z
N HIS A 1 -4.81 -9.67 25.74
CA HIS A 1 -4.33 -8.75 24.69
C HIS A 1 -3.33 -9.53 23.85
N PHE A 2 -3.81 -10.15 22.78
CA PHE A 2 -3.04 -11.07 21.92
C PHE A 2 -3.83 -11.27 20.61
N THR A 3 -3.20 -11.85 19.60
CA THR A 3 -3.88 -12.26 18.37
C THR A 3 -4.54 -13.62 18.53
N ALA A 4 -5.77 -13.79 18.02
CA ALA A 4 -6.49 -15.05 17.99
C ALA A 4 -6.56 -15.58 16.55
N SER A 5 -6.50 -16.90 16.36
CA SER A 5 -6.59 -17.51 15.03
C SER A 5 -7.88 -17.11 14.31
N GLY A 6 -7.75 -16.66 13.07
CA GLY A 6 -8.88 -16.19 12.25
C GLY A 6 -9.20 -14.70 12.42
N ALA A 7 -8.48 -13.96 13.26
CA ALA A 7 -8.60 -12.51 13.31
C ALA A 7 -8.08 -11.85 12.02
N VAL A 8 -8.84 -10.90 11.51
CA VAL A 8 -8.42 -10.01 10.42
C VAL A 8 -7.57 -8.90 11.01
N VAL A 9 -6.27 -8.93 10.71
CA VAL A 9 -5.28 -7.93 11.18
C VAL A 9 -4.94 -6.94 10.07
N GLY A 10 -4.76 -5.68 10.45
CA GLY A 10 -4.36 -4.60 9.56
C GLY A 10 -2.84 -4.40 9.53
N SER A 11 -2.43 -3.14 9.60
CA SER A 11 -1.02 -2.71 9.64
C SER A 11 -0.27 -3.13 10.90
N GLU A 12 -0.98 -3.48 11.98
CA GLU A 12 -0.44 -4.09 13.20
C GLU A 12 0.50 -5.27 12.92
N ARG A 13 0.25 -5.99 11.81
CA ARG A 13 1.09 -7.11 11.36
C ARG A 13 2.54 -6.70 11.09
N SER A 14 2.80 -5.44 10.70
CA SER A 14 4.18 -4.95 10.50
C SER A 14 4.85 -4.49 11.80
N ILE A 15 4.09 -4.31 12.87
CA ILE A 15 4.58 -3.92 14.21
C ILE A 15 4.93 -5.17 15.05
N MET A 16 4.59 -6.37 14.59
CA MET A 16 4.94 -7.66 15.23
C MET A 16 6.45 -7.93 15.19
N LEU A 17 7.22 -7.22 16.02
CA LEU A 17 8.62 -7.51 16.32
C LEU A 17 8.68 -8.69 17.31
N GLY A 18 8.78 -9.91 16.77
CA GLY A 18 9.01 -11.14 17.55
C GLY A 18 7.95 -12.23 17.35
N ARG A 19 8.00 -13.27 18.21
CA ARG A 19 7.00 -14.35 18.26
C ARG A 19 5.77 -13.87 19.02
N ASP A 20 4.87 -13.18 18.34
CA ASP A 20 3.58 -12.88 18.93
C ASP A 20 2.77 -14.19 19.09
N VAL A 21 2.24 -14.43 20.29
CA VAL A 21 1.56 -15.69 20.60
C VAL A 21 0.17 -15.63 19.98
N THR A 22 -0.05 -16.43 18.93
CA THR A 22 -1.40 -16.62 18.37
C THR A 22 -2.13 -17.67 19.19
N VAL A 23 -3.26 -17.28 19.79
CA VAL A 23 -4.11 -18.18 20.56
C VAL A 23 -5.15 -18.82 19.65
N ALA A 24 -5.32 -20.14 19.74
CA ALA A 24 -6.35 -20.84 18.99
C ALA A 24 -7.75 -20.37 19.41
N LEU A 25 -8.62 -20.06 18.44
CA LEU A 25 -9.99 -19.62 18.72
C LEU A 25 -10.78 -20.64 19.54
N SER A 26 -10.53 -21.94 19.36
CA SER A 26 -11.17 -23.01 20.13
C SER A 26 -10.88 -22.96 21.63
N ALA A 27 -9.75 -22.37 22.05
CA ALA A 27 -9.44 -22.20 23.46
C ALA A 27 -10.23 -21.04 24.10
N LEU A 28 -10.77 -20.13 23.28
CA LEU A 28 -11.50 -18.94 23.70
C LEU A 28 -13.02 -19.10 23.53
N ALA A 29 -13.44 -19.75 22.44
CA ALA A 29 -14.82 -20.07 22.12
C ALA A 29 -15.32 -21.26 22.95
N ASP A 30 -15.29 -21.10 24.28
CA ASP A 30 -15.62 -22.11 25.26
C ASP A 30 -16.84 -21.67 26.08
N PRO A 31 -17.86 -22.54 26.27
CA PRO A 31 -19.12 -22.18 26.94
C PRO A 31 -18.96 -21.86 28.43
N ARG A 32 -17.77 -22.04 29.03
CA ARG A 32 -17.46 -21.54 30.37
C ARG A 32 -17.42 -20.00 30.44
N TRP A 33 -17.27 -19.33 29.30
CA TRP A 33 -17.33 -17.88 29.21
C TRP A 33 -18.70 -17.44 28.71
N ASP A 34 -19.17 -16.31 29.24
CA ASP A 34 -20.40 -15.67 28.76
C ASP A 34 -20.10 -14.67 27.61
N TYR A 35 -18.90 -14.09 27.62
CA TYR A 35 -18.37 -13.16 26.61
C TYR A 35 -16.84 -13.11 26.73
N VAL A 36 -16.13 -13.04 25.59
CA VAL A 36 -14.67 -12.90 25.58
C VAL A 36 -14.30 -11.57 24.93
N ALA A 37 -13.85 -10.63 25.75
CA ALA A 37 -13.33 -9.34 25.30
C ALA A 37 -11.87 -9.47 24.87
N LEU A 38 -11.61 -9.27 23.58
CA LEU A 38 -10.27 -9.23 23.01
C LEU A 38 -9.88 -7.80 22.64
N GLY A 39 -8.57 -7.59 22.58
CA GLY A 39 -7.91 -6.39 22.06
C GLY A 39 -6.56 -6.80 21.47
N HIS A 40 -5.83 -5.84 20.92
CA HIS A 40 -4.56 -5.94 20.16
C HIS A 40 -4.83 -5.71 18.68
N VAL A 41 -5.97 -6.19 18.20
CA VAL A 41 -6.47 -5.94 16.86
C VAL A 41 -7.34 -4.69 16.83
N HIS A 42 -7.00 -3.73 15.96
CA HIS A 42 -7.64 -2.43 15.79
C HIS A 42 -8.93 -2.48 14.97
N LYS A 43 -9.14 -3.59 14.25
CA LYS A 43 -10.39 -3.86 13.53
C LYS A 43 -11.41 -4.52 14.44
N HIS A 44 -12.56 -3.87 14.61
CA HIS A 44 -13.72 -4.47 15.27
C HIS A 44 -14.19 -5.72 14.53
N GLN A 45 -14.34 -6.84 15.25
CA GLN A 45 -14.82 -8.10 14.68
C GLN A 45 -15.27 -9.08 15.77
N ASN A 46 -16.27 -9.90 15.45
CA ASN A 46 -16.68 -11.06 16.25
C ASN A 46 -16.24 -12.35 15.57
N LEU A 47 -15.29 -13.06 16.18
CA LEU A 47 -14.71 -14.29 15.65
C LEU A 47 -15.65 -15.50 15.71
N THR A 48 -16.71 -15.43 16.52
CA THR A 48 -17.73 -16.47 16.65
C THR A 48 -19.08 -16.03 16.06
N ARG A 49 -19.08 -15.03 15.17
CA ARG A 49 -20.31 -14.57 14.50
C ARG A 49 -21.04 -15.74 13.83
N GLY A 50 -22.33 -15.88 14.12
CA GLY A 50 -23.17 -16.95 13.57
C GLY A 50 -23.04 -18.30 14.30
N ARG A 51 -22.27 -18.40 15.38
CA ARG A 51 -22.15 -19.60 16.21
C ARG A 51 -22.88 -19.40 17.54
N ALA A 52 -24.08 -19.97 17.68
CA ALA A 52 -24.92 -19.78 18.87
C ALA A 52 -24.46 -20.62 20.09
N GLU A 53 -23.75 -21.72 19.88
CA GLU A 53 -23.33 -22.67 20.93
C GLU A 53 -22.06 -22.23 21.70
N VAL A 54 -21.47 -21.09 21.34
CA VAL A 54 -20.24 -20.57 21.94
C VAL A 54 -20.41 -19.08 22.24
N PRO A 55 -19.70 -18.53 23.23
CA PRO A 55 -19.79 -17.12 23.55
C PRO A 55 -19.31 -16.23 22.39
N PRO A 56 -19.77 -14.98 22.32
CA PRO A 56 -19.15 -13.97 21.47
C PRO A 56 -17.68 -13.79 21.87
N VAL A 57 -16.79 -13.89 20.87
CA VAL A 57 -15.35 -13.62 21.02
C VAL A 57 -15.04 -12.40 20.17
N VAL A 58 -14.92 -11.24 20.80
CA VAL A 58 -15.04 -9.95 20.11
C VAL A 58 -13.80 -9.10 20.35
N TYR A 59 -13.18 -8.62 19.27
CA TYR A 59 -12.28 -7.48 19.34
C TYR A 59 -13.09 -6.19 19.29
N SER A 60 -12.87 -5.30 20.25
CA SER A 60 -13.49 -3.97 20.23
C SER A 60 -12.97 -3.12 19.07
N GLY A 61 -11.74 -3.38 18.62
CA GLY A 61 -11.02 -2.47 17.74
C GLY A 61 -10.46 -1.26 18.49
N SER A 62 -9.90 -0.33 17.73
CA SER A 62 -9.42 0.96 18.22
C SER A 62 -10.53 2.02 18.20
N MET A 63 -10.35 3.08 19.00
CA MET A 63 -11.26 4.25 19.01
C MET A 63 -10.98 5.21 17.84
N GLU A 64 -9.77 5.18 17.29
CA GLU A 64 -9.33 6.01 16.17
C GLU A 64 -8.59 5.15 15.14
N ARG A 65 -8.47 5.66 13.92
CA ARG A 65 -7.68 5.00 12.87
C ARG A 65 -6.20 5.31 13.04
N ILE A 66 -5.35 4.29 13.03
CA ILE A 66 -3.91 4.48 13.18
C ILE A 66 -3.24 4.81 11.84
N ASP A 67 -3.73 4.22 10.75
CA ASP A 67 -3.29 4.57 9.40
C ASP A 67 -4.39 4.37 8.35
N PHE A 68 -4.03 4.65 7.09
CA PHE A 68 -4.94 4.59 5.95
C PHE A 68 -5.38 3.17 5.56
N GLY A 69 -4.77 2.11 6.10
CA GLY A 69 -5.29 0.74 5.97
C GLY A 69 -6.60 0.53 6.72
N GLU A 70 -6.89 1.39 7.70
CA GLU A 70 -8.10 1.38 8.52
C GLU A 70 -9.15 2.41 8.04
N GLU A 71 -8.95 3.07 6.90
CA GLU A 71 -9.82 4.11 6.34
C GLU A 71 -11.30 3.68 6.30
N GLY A 72 -11.58 2.47 5.81
CA GLY A 72 -12.93 1.91 5.73
C GLY A 72 -13.44 1.23 7.00
N ASP A 73 -12.65 1.16 8.07
CA ASP A 73 -13.05 0.48 9.29
C ASP A 73 -13.87 1.41 10.19
N PRO A 74 -15.05 0.96 10.68
CA PRO A 74 -15.77 1.70 11.71
C PRO A 74 -14.98 1.64 13.02
N LYS A 75 -14.99 2.75 13.75
CA LYS A 75 -14.32 2.88 15.05
C LYS A 75 -15.33 3.11 16.15
N GLY A 76 -15.00 2.68 17.35
CA GLY A 76 -15.91 2.73 18.48
C GLY A 76 -15.61 1.70 19.55
N PHE A 77 -16.62 1.37 20.33
CA PHE A 77 -16.50 0.48 21.47
C PHE A 77 -17.66 -0.53 21.51
N CYS A 78 -17.47 -1.62 22.25
CA CYS A 78 -18.55 -2.58 22.50
C CYS A 78 -19.26 -2.24 23.81
N TRP A 79 -20.57 -1.98 23.75
CA TRP A 79 -21.43 -1.96 24.93
C TRP A 79 -21.87 -3.39 25.22
N VAL A 80 -21.57 -3.90 26.42
CA VAL A 80 -21.79 -5.31 26.78
C VAL A 80 -22.49 -5.39 28.12
N GLU A 81 -23.63 -6.09 28.14
CA GLU A 81 -24.37 -6.45 29.33
C GLU A 81 -24.22 -7.95 29.56
N VAL A 82 -23.51 -8.31 30.63
CA VAL A 82 -23.15 -9.70 30.95
C VAL A 82 -23.91 -10.16 32.19
N ARG A 83 -24.52 -11.33 32.08
CA ARG A 83 -25.04 -12.12 33.21
C ARG A 83 -24.56 -13.55 33.08
N ARG A 84 -24.63 -14.32 34.16
CA ARG A 84 -24.27 -15.74 34.09
C ARG A 84 -25.14 -16.46 33.03
N GLY A 85 -24.48 -17.15 32.11
CA GLY A 85 -25.08 -17.88 31.00
C GLY A 85 -25.54 -17.01 29.82
N ALA A 86 -25.30 -15.70 29.80
CA ALA A 86 -25.69 -14.85 28.66
C ALA A 86 -24.96 -13.51 28.61
N ALA A 87 -24.66 -13.06 27.39
CA ALA A 87 -24.22 -11.70 27.13
C ALA A 87 -25.03 -11.08 25.99
N GLN A 88 -25.51 -9.86 26.20
CA GLN A 88 -26.03 -9.00 25.14
C GLN A 88 -24.97 -7.95 24.83
N TRP A 89 -24.68 -7.73 23.56
CA TRP A 89 -23.68 -6.75 23.18
C TRP A 89 -24.01 -6.07 21.86
N SER A 90 -23.53 -4.84 21.73
CA SER A 90 -23.62 -4.05 20.52
C SER A 90 -22.34 -3.24 20.33
N PHE A 91 -21.98 -3.01 19.07
CA PHE A 91 -20.91 -2.07 18.74
C PHE A 91 -21.50 -0.67 18.59
N ILE A 92 -20.98 0.28 19.36
CA ILE A 92 -21.39 1.68 19.31
C ILE A 92 -20.32 2.43 18.53
N PRO A 93 -20.63 2.85 17.28
CA PRO A 93 -19.67 3.63 16.49
C PRO A 93 -19.47 5.01 17.11
N VAL A 94 -18.25 5.53 16.99
CA VAL A 94 -17.92 6.91 17.33
C VAL A 94 -17.56 7.67 16.06
N ASP A 95 -17.70 8.99 16.13
CA ASP A 95 -17.30 9.90 15.05
C ASP A 95 -15.77 10.08 15.05
N ALA A 96 -15.07 9.00 14.69
CA ALA A 96 -13.62 8.97 14.57
C ALA A 96 -13.18 9.71 13.31
N ARG A 97 -12.09 10.48 13.42
CA ARG A 97 -11.62 11.34 12.31
C ARG A 97 -11.43 10.51 11.03
N PRO A 98 -11.99 10.96 9.88
CA PRO A 98 -11.79 10.26 8.62
C PRO A 98 -10.33 10.32 8.20
N LEU A 99 -9.79 9.18 7.73
CA LEU A 99 -8.66 9.18 6.81
C LEU A 99 -9.21 8.96 5.42
N VAL A 100 -8.78 9.74 4.43
CA VAL A 100 -9.27 9.64 3.06
C VAL A 100 -8.11 9.54 2.07
N THR A 101 -8.09 8.48 1.27
CA THR A 101 -7.15 8.32 0.16
C THR A 101 -7.83 8.72 -1.14
N LEU A 102 -7.44 9.86 -1.70
CA LEU A 102 -7.88 10.28 -3.03
C LEU A 102 -6.91 9.76 -4.09
N ARG A 103 -7.44 8.96 -5.02
CA ARG A 103 -6.69 8.40 -6.15
C ARG A 103 -7.14 9.03 -7.45
N ALA A 104 -6.19 9.58 -8.21
CA ALA A 104 -6.45 10.21 -9.49
C ALA A 104 -5.52 9.64 -10.55
N ASP A 105 -6.08 9.21 -11.68
CA ASP A 105 -5.30 8.99 -12.89
C ASP A 105 -5.41 10.23 -13.77
N LEU A 106 -4.28 10.90 -13.99
CA LEU A 106 -4.17 12.17 -14.70
C LEU A 106 -3.30 12.01 -15.95
N ARG A 107 -3.00 10.80 -16.41
CA ARG A 107 -2.11 10.55 -17.56
C ARG A 107 -2.68 11.07 -18.88
N GLU A 108 -3.98 10.94 -19.07
CA GLU A 108 -4.67 11.38 -20.30
C GLU A 108 -5.27 12.78 -20.17
N GLU A 109 -5.02 13.48 -19.06
CA GLU A 109 -5.65 14.77 -18.79
C GLU A 109 -4.93 15.93 -19.49
N SER A 110 -5.68 16.70 -20.25
CA SER A 110 -5.17 17.91 -20.92
C SER A 110 -4.82 19.02 -19.92
N ASP A 111 -5.53 19.08 -18.79
CA ASP A 111 -5.27 19.97 -17.66
C ASP A 111 -5.31 19.16 -16.35
N PRO A 112 -4.18 18.60 -15.92
CA PRO A 112 -4.13 17.69 -14.78
C PRO A 112 -4.48 18.38 -13.47
N THR A 113 -4.18 19.69 -13.34
CA THR A 113 -4.52 20.45 -12.13
C THR A 113 -6.04 20.58 -12.00
N ARG A 114 -6.72 21.07 -13.05
CA ARG A 114 -8.18 21.25 -13.02
C ARG A 114 -8.94 19.93 -12.87
N ALA A 115 -8.46 18.86 -13.51
CA ALA A 115 -9.02 17.52 -13.35
C ALA A 115 -8.97 17.07 -11.88
N LEU A 116 -7.82 17.24 -11.21
CA LEU A 116 -7.68 16.89 -9.80
C LEU A 116 -8.53 17.78 -8.88
N LEU A 117 -8.61 19.08 -9.15
CA LEU A 117 -9.49 19.99 -8.39
C LEU A 117 -10.96 19.54 -8.45
N THR A 118 -11.41 19.13 -9.64
CA THR A 118 -12.77 18.63 -9.85
C THR A 118 -13.01 17.35 -9.06
N GLN A 119 -12.00 16.49 -8.92
CA GLN A 119 -12.10 15.31 -8.07
C GLN A 119 -12.17 15.68 -6.59
N ILE A 120 -11.31 16.57 -6.10
CA ILE A 120 -11.33 17.03 -4.70
C ILE A 120 -12.72 17.55 -4.32
N GLN A 121 -13.36 18.34 -5.19
CA GLN A 121 -14.70 18.91 -4.96
C GLN A 121 -15.83 17.88 -4.88
N LYS A 122 -15.63 16.64 -5.35
CA LYS A 122 -16.65 15.58 -5.28
C LYS A 122 -16.69 14.88 -3.91
N HIS A 123 -15.71 15.14 -3.05
CA HIS A 123 -15.59 14.51 -1.76
C HIS A 123 -15.86 15.52 -0.63
N ASP A 124 -16.55 15.07 0.41
CA ASP A 124 -16.55 15.76 1.69
C ASP A 124 -15.27 15.39 2.43
N LEU A 125 -14.41 16.37 2.65
CA LEU A 125 -13.09 16.20 3.27
C LEU A 125 -12.95 17.01 4.56
N SER A 126 -14.05 17.62 5.04
CA SER A 126 -14.02 18.45 6.24
C SER A 126 -13.54 17.64 7.44
N GLY A 127 -12.54 18.17 8.14
CA GLY A 127 -11.91 17.52 9.29
C GLY A 127 -11.08 16.27 8.97
N ALA A 128 -11.00 15.83 7.71
CA ALA A 128 -10.32 14.59 7.35
C ALA A 128 -8.78 14.73 7.31
N VAL A 129 -8.08 13.62 7.51
CA VAL A 129 -6.66 13.49 7.15
C VAL A 129 -6.59 12.89 5.74
N VAL A 130 -6.09 13.65 4.78
CA VAL A 130 -6.14 13.29 3.36
C VAL A 130 -4.76 12.90 2.84
N ARG A 131 -4.70 11.83 2.06
CA ARG A 131 -3.54 11.45 1.25
C ARG A 131 -3.94 11.39 -0.21
N LEU A 132 -3.16 12.06 -1.06
CA LEU A 132 -3.31 12.02 -2.51
C LEU A 132 -2.34 11.01 -3.11
N ILE A 133 -2.83 10.17 -4.02
CA ILE A 133 -2.01 9.31 -4.88
C ILE A 133 -2.42 9.58 -6.33
N ILE A 134 -1.51 10.18 -7.10
CA ILE A 134 -1.80 10.62 -8.45
C ILE A 134 -0.90 9.92 -9.47
N GLN A 135 -1.49 9.36 -10.52
CA GLN A 135 -0.78 8.77 -11.64
C GLN A 135 -0.65 9.79 -12.76
N VAL A 136 0.56 10.00 -13.27
CA VAL A 136 0.89 11.10 -14.20
C VAL A 136 1.95 10.66 -15.19
N THR A 137 1.96 11.25 -16.39
CA THR A 137 3.15 11.18 -17.25
C THR A 137 4.18 12.24 -16.80
N PRO A 138 5.45 12.17 -17.22
CA PRO A 138 6.44 13.22 -16.93
C PRO A 138 5.99 14.62 -17.40
N GLU A 139 5.32 14.69 -18.56
CA GLU A 139 4.78 15.93 -19.09
C GLU A 139 3.68 16.48 -18.17
N ASN A 140 2.75 15.64 -17.72
CA ASN A 140 1.66 16.07 -16.84
C ASN A 140 2.14 16.41 -15.43
N GLU A 141 3.17 15.73 -14.93
CA GLU A 141 3.83 16.07 -13.68
C GLU A 141 4.36 17.50 -13.70
N SER A 142 5.03 17.90 -14.78
CA SER A 142 5.59 19.26 -14.91
C SER A 142 4.52 20.37 -14.96
N ARG A 143 3.29 20.02 -15.36
CA ARG A 143 2.15 20.94 -15.48
C ARG A 143 1.25 20.96 -14.24
N LEU A 144 1.52 20.10 -13.25
CA LEU A 144 0.75 20.06 -12.01
C LEU A 144 1.16 21.20 -11.07
N SER A 145 0.18 22.00 -10.63
CA SER A 145 0.40 23.04 -9.63
C SER A 145 0.06 22.54 -8.22
N GLU A 146 1.07 22.07 -7.49
CA GLU A 146 0.90 21.63 -6.11
C GLU A 146 0.36 22.72 -5.17
N GLY A 147 0.72 23.99 -5.40
CA GLY A 147 0.22 25.10 -4.60
C GLY A 147 -1.30 25.21 -4.69
N VAL A 148 -1.83 25.20 -5.90
CA VAL A 148 -3.27 25.27 -6.17
C VAL A 148 -4.01 24.06 -5.59
N ILE A 149 -3.42 22.86 -5.69
CA ILE A 149 -3.99 21.63 -5.12
C ILE A 149 -4.06 21.73 -3.58
N ARG A 150 -2.99 22.19 -2.94
CA ARG A 150 -2.95 22.36 -1.47
C ARG A 150 -3.94 23.41 -1.00
N ASP A 151 -4.09 24.51 -1.73
CA ASP A 151 -5.06 25.54 -1.40
C ASP A 151 -6.50 25.03 -1.54
N ALA A 152 -6.79 24.22 -2.56
CA ALA A 152 -8.10 23.59 -2.71
C ALA A 152 -8.42 22.61 -1.57
N LEU A 153 -7.44 21.81 -1.12
CA LEU A 153 -7.63 20.94 0.05
C LEU A 153 -7.88 21.74 1.33
N ARG A 154 -7.19 22.87 1.52
CA ARG A 154 -7.44 23.77 2.65
C ARG A 154 -8.85 24.39 2.59
N GLN A 155 -9.29 24.80 1.40
CA GLN A 155 -10.64 25.32 1.18
C GLN A 155 -11.72 24.24 1.42
N ALA A 156 -11.40 22.98 1.19
CA ALA A 156 -12.24 21.83 1.53
C ALA A 156 -12.19 21.45 3.02
N ASP A 157 -11.61 22.29 3.89
CA ASP A 157 -11.52 22.11 5.33
C ASP A 157 -10.81 20.82 5.77
N VAL A 158 -9.82 20.38 4.98
CA VAL A 158 -8.96 19.25 5.34
C VAL A 158 -8.15 19.57 6.59
N TYR A 159 -8.23 18.71 7.60
CA TYR A 159 -7.47 18.88 8.84
C TYR A 159 -5.97 18.72 8.63
N HIS A 160 -5.57 17.69 7.86
CA HIS A 160 -4.16 17.42 7.60
C HIS A 160 -3.94 16.76 6.23
N ILE A 161 -2.95 17.25 5.49
CA ILE A 161 -2.50 16.63 4.24
C ILE A 161 -1.33 15.71 4.57
N ALA A 162 -1.60 14.42 4.72
CA ALA A 162 -0.61 13.42 5.09
C ALA A 162 0.45 13.18 4.00
N GLY A 163 0.11 13.45 2.74
CA GLY A 163 1.06 13.38 1.64
C GLY A 163 0.41 13.50 0.28
N LEU A 164 1.21 13.93 -0.70
CA LEU A 164 0.90 13.92 -2.11
C LEU A 164 1.95 13.05 -2.80
N ARG A 165 1.55 11.84 -3.17
CA ARG A 165 2.41 10.87 -3.86
C ARG A 165 2.10 10.91 -5.35
N LYS A 166 3.13 11.12 -6.16
CA LYS A 166 3.05 11.05 -7.63
C LYS A 166 3.65 9.74 -8.09
N GLU A 167 2.87 8.98 -8.84
CA GLU A 167 3.28 7.76 -9.54
C GLU A 167 3.50 8.16 -11.00
N VAL A 168 4.73 8.56 -11.31
CA VAL A 168 5.09 8.99 -12.66
C VAL A 168 5.31 7.76 -13.52
N GLU A 169 4.57 7.67 -14.62
CA GLU A 169 4.75 6.65 -15.63
C GLU A 169 6.19 6.75 -16.14
N GLN A 170 6.97 5.69 -15.90
CA GLN A 170 8.26 5.56 -16.52
C GLN A 170 8.00 4.97 -17.90
N PRO A 171 8.38 5.66 -19.00
CA PRO A 171 8.28 5.08 -20.32
C PRO A 171 9.00 3.73 -20.32
N ASP A 172 8.43 2.72 -20.99
CA ASP A 172 8.97 1.35 -21.11
C ASP A 172 10.45 1.31 -21.52
N ARG A 173 10.96 2.41 -22.10
CA ARG A 173 12.36 2.65 -22.45
C ARG A 173 13.35 2.53 -21.28
N ALA A 174 12.90 2.66 -20.03
CA ALA A 174 13.75 2.50 -18.85
C ALA A 174 13.82 1.06 -18.30
N ARG A 175 12.96 0.15 -18.78
CA ARG A 175 12.96 -1.26 -18.37
C ARG A 175 13.52 -2.11 -19.50
N LEU A 176 14.84 -2.20 -19.56
CA LEU A 176 15.48 -3.38 -20.11
C LEU A 176 15.10 -4.57 -19.20
N GLY A 177 13.94 -5.17 -19.46
CA GLY A 177 13.35 -6.19 -18.60
C GLY A 177 14.27 -7.39 -18.36
N GLY A 178 14.33 -7.83 -17.10
CA GLY A 178 15.09 -8.99 -16.64
C GLY A 178 16.33 -8.60 -15.83
N SER A 179 16.62 -9.38 -14.78
CA SER A 179 17.89 -9.25 -14.04
C SER A 179 19.05 -9.32 -15.03
N PRO A 180 20.11 -8.48 -14.91
CA PRO A 180 21.32 -8.61 -15.72
C PRO A 180 22.04 -9.95 -15.49
N GLU A 181 21.69 -10.66 -14.41
CA GLU A 181 22.18 -12.00 -14.09
C GLU A 181 21.67 -13.01 -15.13
N GLY A 182 22.57 -13.52 -15.98
CA GLY A 182 22.28 -14.53 -17.01
C GLY A 182 22.36 -14.04 -18.45
N LEU A 183 22.63 -12.76 -18.68
CA LEU A 183 22.84 -12.20 -20.02
C LEU A 183 24.31 -12.26 -20.44
N THR A 184 24.57 -12.49 -21.72
CA THR A 184 25.93 -12.39 -22.27
C THR A 184 26.38 -10.93 -22.36
N PRO A 185 27.70 -10.66 -22.37
CA PRO A 185 28.23 -9.30 -22.59
C PRO A 185 27.66 -8.61 -23.83
N GLU A 186 27.41 -9.37 -24.90
CA GLU A 186 26.82 -8.87 -26.15
C GLU A 186 25.35 -8.48 -25.96
N GLN A 187 24.57 -9.30 -25.26
CA GLN A 187 23.18 -8.99 -24.92
C GLN A 187 23.07 -7.76 -24.01
N LEU A 188 24.01 -7.59 -23.08
CA LEU A 188 24.10 -6.39 -22.23
C LEU A 188 24.44 -5.15 -23.06
N LEU A 189 25.41 -5.25 -23.98
CA LEU A 189 25.77 -4.16 -24.88
C LEU A 189 24.60 -3.78 -25.80
N GLU A 190 23.92 -4.76 -26.38
CA GLU A 190 22.78 -4.50 -27.27
C GLU A 190 21.65 -3.78 -26.53
N ARG A 191 21.35 -4.23 -25.30
CA ARG A 191 20.40 -3.57 -24.40
C ARG A 191 20.83 -2.14 -24.06
N TYR A 192 22.10 -1.91 -23.77
CA TYR A 192 22.64 -0.57 -23.51
C TYR A 192 22.52 0.36 -24.74
N LEU A 193 22.83 -0.13 -25.94
CA LEU A 193 22.71 0.69 -27.16
C LEU A 193 21.26 1.01 -27.52
N LEU A 194 20.33 0.10 -27.20
CA LEU A 194 18.89 0.33 -27.28
C LEU A 194 18.44 1.44 -26.32
N SER A 195 18.91 1.44 -25.07
CA SER A 195 18.56 2.49 -24.10
C SER A 195 19.16 3.86 -24.44
N LYS A 196 20.19 3.90 -25.28
CA LYS A 196 20.78 5.13 -25.84
C LYS A 196 20.17 5.59 -27.16
N GLU A 197 19.08 4.96 -27.61
CA GLU A 197 18.39 5.29 -28.87
C GLU A 197 19.33 5.23 -30.09
N THR A 198 20.32 4.33 -30.04
CA THR A 198 21.29 4.19 -31.13
C THR A 198 20.58 3.59 -32.36
N PRO A 199 20.71 4.20 -33.57
CA PRO A 199 20.13 3.67 -34.81
C PRO A 199 20.55 2.21 -35.10
N LEU A 200 19.68 1.44 -35.76
CA LEU A 200 19.87 -0.02 -35.97
C LEU A 200 21.17 -0.34 -36.74
N ASP A 201 21.43 0.40 -37.81
CA ASP A 201 22.66 0.32 -38.61
C ASP A 201 23.91 0.58 -37.76
N ARG A 202 23.83 1.58 -36.86
CA ARG A 202 24.92 1.91 -35.95
C ARG A 202 25.09 0.86 -34.85
N ARG A 203 24.00 0.27 -34.35
CA ARG A 203 24.03 -0.81 -33.36
C ARG A 203 24.73 -2.04 -33.87
N VAL A 204 24.42 -2.48 -35.10
CA VAL A 204 25.05 -3.65 -35.73
C VAL A 204 26.56 -3.45 -35.81
N GLN A 205 27.02 -2.29 -36.28
CA GLN A 205 28.45 -1.97 -36.36
C GLN A 205 29.14 -1.98 -34.98
N LEU A 206 28.49 -1.42 -33.97
CA LEU A 206 29.06 -1.33 -32.61
C LEU A 206 29.13 -2.69 -31.93
N VAL A 207 28.13 -3.55 -32.11
CA VAL A 207 28.13 -4.92 -31.57
C VAL A 207 29.20 -5.76 -32.28
N GLU A 208 29.34 -5.63 -33.60
CA GLU A 208 30.36 -6.35 -34.37
C GLU A 208 31.78 -5.94 -33.95
N ALA A 209 32.03 -4.64 -33.77
CA ALA A 209 33.32 -4.14 -33.29
C ALA A 209 33.62 -4.60 -31.84
N ALA A 210 32.60 -4.70 -30.99
CA ALA A 210 32.76 -5.10 -29.59
C ALA A 210 33.13 -6.58 -29.43
N ARG A 211 32.76 -7.46 -30.38
CA ARG A 211 33.13 -8.89 -30.35
C ARG A 211 34.63 -9.10 -30.25
N THR A 212 35.40 -8.35 -31.04
CA THR A 212 36.87 -8.43 -31.01
C THR A 212 37.43 -8.08 -29.63
N VAL A 213 36.81 -7.13 -28.92
CA VAL A 213 37.21 -6.76 -27.55
C VAL A 213 36.83 -7.86 -26.56
N PHE A 214 35.63 -8.45 -26.68
CA PHE A 214 35.20 -9.55 -25.82
C PHE A 214 36.11 -10.78 -25.98
N ASP A 215 36.48 -11.12 -27.21
CA ASP A 215 37.37 -12.26 -27.51
C ASP A 215 38.79 -12.05 -26.95
N GLN A 216 39.30 -10.81 -26.99
CA GLN A 216 40.61 -10.45 -26.41
C GLN A 216 40.61 -10.57 -24.87
N VAL A 217 39.53 -10.17 -24.22
CA VAL A 217 39.42 -10.26 -22.75
C VAL A 217 39.25 -11.71 -22.31
N ALA A 218 38.43 -12.51 -23.03
CA ALA A 218 38.26 -13.93 -22.74
C ALA A 218 39.58 -14.72 -22.88
N SER A 219 40.35 -14.45 -23.93
CA SER A 219 41.67 -15.09 -24.14
C SER A 219 42.74 -14.66 -23.13
N SER A 220 42.72 -13.40 -22.68
CA SER A 220 43.67 -12.91 -21.65
C SER A 220 43.36 -13.48 -20.27
N SER A 221 42.08 -13.68 -19.92
CA SER A 221 41.67 -14.26 -18.63
C SER A 221 41.97 -15.75 -18.48
N ALA A 222 42.20 -16.47 -19.59
CA ALA A 222 42.56 -17.89 -19.58
C ALA A 222 44.06 -18.14 -19.38
N GLY A 223 44.90 -17.09 -19.45
CA GLY A 223 46.37 -17.19 -19.37
C GLY A 223 46.99 -16.84 -18.01
N GLU A 224 46.22 -16.34 -17.04
CA GLU A 224 46.70 -15.95 -15.69
C GLU A 224 46.43 -17.03 -14.62
N GLY A 225 46.11 -18.26 -15.04
CA GLY A 225 45.72 -19.37 -14.16
C GLY A 225 46.65 -20.59 -14.20
N ASP A 226 47.96 -20.39 -14.34
CA ASP A 226 49.00 -21.43 -14.15
C ASP A 226 50.11 -20.92 -13.22
#